data_AF-A0A225WE91-F1
#
_entry.id   AF-A0A225WE91-F1
#
_cell.length_a   1.000
_cell.length_b   1.000
_cell.length_c   1.000
_cell.angle_alpha   90.00
_cell.angle_beta   90.00
_cell.angle_gamma   90.00
#
_symmetry.space_group_name_H-M   'P 1'
#
loop_
_entity.id
_entity.type
_entity.pdbx_description
1 polymer ?
#
loop_
_entity_poly.entity_id
_entity_poly.type
_entity_poly.pdbx_seq_one_letter_code
_entity_poly.pdbx_strand_id
1 'polypeptide(L)'
;MMTLLQELAMTGTTVVVVYCIIFMVIGIRSQASRAVLLHLLAFCQGVNLRWVIDPALAFQILKVSDKGDLIESKLSLPAWRPVISLESVNGEQWRRMKTQFTKLTQVLQPISELTNLFETRGRELLGFETVIDALKWVFERKFDSQKFAEVCHSTWEWRKQIVLKGFADGGVKERTVEWCVEEIRCTPRLYELFGAKWAEPEYYSLILQPFIISPAINLTDVTVVIKEWVNVTPATELITPEIIRQCVCTVVLIRSQSLSGIALLAMLN
;
A
#
# COMPACT_ATOMS: atom_id res chain seq x y z
N MET A 1 19.33 -54.81 13.73
CA MET A 1 17.91 -54.84 13.36
C MET A 1 17.11 -53.61 13.81
N MET A 2 17.45 -52.96 14.94
CA MET A 2 16.69 -51.80 15.44
C MET A 2 16.87 -50.50 14.63
N THR A 3 18.02 -50.34 13.95
CA THR A 3 18.39 -49.15 13.16
C THR A 3 17.47 -48.87 11.98
N LEU A 4 17.21 -49.87 11.12
CA LEU A 4 16.42 -49.72 9.90
C LEU A 4 15.01 -49.16 10.16
N LEU A 5 14.43 -49.52 11.31
CA LEU A 5 13.08 -49.09 11.71
C LEU A 5 13.09 -47.63 12.22
N GLN A 6 14.19 -47.19 12.85
CA GLN A 6 14.40 -45.78 13.20
C GLN A 6 14.69 -44.92 11.98
N GLU A 7 15.46 -45.42 11.00
CA GLU A 7 15.72 -44.73 9.73
C GLU A 7 14.45 -44.58 8.89
N LEU A 8 13.62 -45.62 8.79
CA LEU A 8 12.31 -45.56 8.15
C LEU A 8 11.36 -44.59 8.87
N ALA A 9 11.35 -44.57 10.20
CA ALA A 9 10.56 -43.61 10.99
C ALA A 9 11.02 -42.16 10.73
N MET A 10 12.32 -41.88 10.86
CA MET A 10 12.90 -40.55 10.61
C MET A 10 12.65 -40.07 9.17
N THR A 11 12.80 -40.95 8.18
CA THR A 11 12.53 -40.63 6.78
C THR A 11 11.04 -40.35 6.57
N GLY A 12 10.15 -41.18 7.12
CA GLY A 12 8.70 -40.98 7.07
C GLY A 12 8.26 -39.67 7.72
N THR A 13 8.76 -39.35 8.92
CA THR A 13 8.49 -38.08 9.60
C THR A 13 9.02 -36.89 8.79
N THR A 14 10.21 -37.00 8.20
CA THR A 14 10.78 -35.93 7.34
C THR A 14 9.94 -35.71 6.09
N VAL A 15 9.50 -36.77 5.41
CA VAL A 15 8.61 -36.68 4.23
C VAL A 15 7.26 -36.08 4.61
N VAL A 16 6.67 -36.46 5.75
CA VAL A 16 5.42 -35.86 6.24
C VAL A 16 5.60 -34.37 6.57
N VAL A 17 6.69 -33.98 7.25
CA VAL A 17 6.97 -32.57 7.56
C VAL A 17 7.18 -31.76 6.28
N VAL A 18 7.97 -32.26 5.32
CA VAL A 18 8.18 -31.59 4.03
C VAL A 18 6.87 -31.50 3.23
N TYR A 19 6.06 -32.57 3.21
CA TYR A 19 4.74 -32.54 2.57
C TYR A 19 3.80 -31.54 3.24
N CYS A 20 3.76 -31.47 4.57
CA CYS A 20 2.97 -30.46 5.29
C CYS A 20 3.47 -29.03 5.03
N ILE A 21 4.78 -28.80 4.93
CA ILE A 21 5.33 -27.49 4.56
C ILE A 21 4.91 -27.12 3.13
N ILE A 22 5.09 -28.03 2.16
CA ILE A 22 4.68 -27.81 0.76
C ILE A 22 3.16 -27.60 0.67
N PHE A 23 2.36 -28.39 1.39
CA PHE A 23 0.91 -28.28 1.41
C PHE A 23 0.44 -27.00 2.13
N MET A 24 1.16 -26.47 3.12
CA MET A 24 0.87 -25.12 3.64
C MET A 24 1.26 -24.04 2.63
N VAL A 25 2.49 -24.06 2.10
CA VAL A 25 3.02 -23.03 1.17
C VAL A 25 2.17 -22.92 -0.10
N ILE A 26 1.80 -24.05 -0.72
CA ILE A 26 0.91 -24.09 -1.89
C ILE A 26 -0.55 -23.91 -1.45
N GLY A 27 -0.98 -24.65 -0.43
CA GLY A 27 -2.37 -24.76 -0.03
C GLY A 27 -2.94 -23.50 0.61
N ILE A 28 -2.13 -22.58 1.17
CA ILE A 28 -2.53 -21.23 1.64
C ILE A 28 -3.23 -20.39 0.54
N ARG A 29 -3.18 -20.82 -0.73
CA ARG A 29 -3.98 -20.23 -1.81
C ARG A 29 -5.46 -20.68 -1.82
N SER A 30 -5.81 -21.82 -1.21
CA SER A 30 -7.21 -22.26 -1.08
C SER A 30 -7.94 -21.54 0.07
N GLN A 31 -9.26 -21.41 -0.01
CA GLN A 31 -10.05 -20.79 1.08
C GLN A 31 -10.08 -21.66 2.35
N ALA A 32 -10.13 -22.99 2.20
CA ALA A 32 -10.24 -23.91 3.33
C ALA A 32 -9.00 -23.87 4.25
N SER A 33 -7.79 -23.82 3.69
CA SER A 33 -6.55 -23.72 4.47
C SER A 33 -6.45 -22.40 5.22
N ARG A 34 -6.87 -21.28 4.60
CA ARG A 34 -6.94 -19.95 5.23
C ARG A 34 -7.92 -19.97 6.39
N ALA A 35 -9.08 -20.60 6.23
CA ALA A 35 -10.04 -20.77 7.30
C ALA A 35 -9.44 -21.59 8.46
N VAL A 36 -8.79 -22.72 8.20
CA VAL A 36 -8.12 -23.53 9.23
C VAL A 36 -7.01 -22.74 9.95
N LEU A 37 -6.13 -22.07 9.20
CA LEU A 37 -5.05 -21.25 9.75
C LEU A 37 -5.57 -20.12 10.63
N LEU A 38 -6.66 -19.44 10.22
CA LEU A 38 -7.27 -18.37 11.01
C LEU A 38 -7.97 -18.89 12.27
N HIS A 39 -8.63 -20.06 12.22
CA HIS A 39 -9.17 -20.68 13.44
C HIS A 39 -8.05 -21.11 14.41
N LEU A 40 -6.94 -21.66 13.91
CA LEU A 40 -5.77 -21.99 14.73
C LEU A 40 -5.14 -20.75 15.37
N LEU A 41 -4.94 -19.67 14.61
CA LEU A 41 -4.41 -18.40 15.11
C LEU A 41 -5.34 -17.75 16.16
N ALA A 42 -6.66 -17.81 15.94
CA ALA A 42 -7.64 -17.30 16.88
C ALA A 42 -7.69 -18.14 18.16
N PHE A 43 -7.68 -19.47 18.05
CA PHE A 43 -7.60 -20.40 19.19
C PHE A 43 -6.35 -20.17 20.04
N CYS A 44 -5.17 -20.08 19.41
CA CYS A 44 -3.90 -19.80 20.09
C CYS A 44 -3.83 -18.41 20.75
N GLN A 45 -4.75 -17.50 20.45
CA GLN A 45 -4.88 -16.18 21.07
C GLN A 45 -6.13 -16.04 21.95
N GLY A 46 -6.90 -17.11 22.15
CA GLY A 46 -8.15 -17.10 22.94
C GLY A 46 -9.31 -16.32 22.31
N VAL A 47 -9.24 -16.00 21.02
CA VAL A 47 -10.22 -15.17 20.30
C VAL A 47 -11.30 -16.04 19.63
N ASN A 48 -12.57 -15.63 19.75
CA ASN A 48 -13.69 -16.29 19.06
C ASN A 48 -13.78 -15.80 17.60
N LEU A 49 -13.31 -16.60 16.64
CA LEU A 49 -13.44 -16.28 15.22
C LEU A 49 -14.89 -16.50 14.74
N ARG A 50 -15.47 -15.51 14.06
CA ARG A 50 -16.78 -15.60 13.40
C ARG A 50 -16.69 -15.12 11.96
N TRP A 51 -17.29 -15.87 11.05
CA TRP A 51 -17.37 -15.52 9.64
C TRP A 51 -18.68 -14.77 9.36
N VAL A 52 -18.57 -13.58 8.79
CA VAL A 52 -19.72 -12.75 8.40
C VAL A 52 -19.84 -12.81 6.88
N ILE A 53 -20.96 -13.36 6.40
CA ILE A 53 -21.22 -13.59 4.97
C ILE A 53 -22.14 -12.50 4.39
N ASP A 54 -23.05 -11.95 5.19
CA ASP A 54 -23.90 -10.82 4.80
C ASP A 54 -23.08 -9.52 4.68
N PRO A 55 -23.03 -8.87 3.50
CA PRO A 55 -22.35 -7.59 3.31
C PRO A 55 -22.92 -6.46 4.18
N ALA A 56 -24.22 -6.45 4.49
CA ALA A 56 -24.83 -5.38 5.27
C ALA A 56 -24.38 -5.43 6.74
N LEU A 57 -24.44 -6.60 7.37
CA LEU A 57 -23.87 -6.85 8.70
C LEU A 57 -22.36 -6.64 8.74
N ALA A 58 -21.62 -7.08 7.72
CA ALA A 58 -20.17 -6.83 7.62
C ALA A 58 -19.86 -5.33 7.62
N PHE A 59 -20.60 -4.53 6.83
CA PHE A 59 -20.45 -3.08 6.79
C PHE A 59 -20.86 -2.38 8.10
N GLN A 60 -21.88 -2.88 8.80
CA GLN A 60 -22.24 -2.38 10.14
C GLN A 60 -21.14 -2.65 11.16
N ILE A 61 -20.57 -3.86 11.17
CA ILE A 61 -19.46 -4.23 12.08
C ILE A 61 -18.22 -3.37 11.79
N LEU A 62 -17.78 -3.29 10.52
CA LEU A 62 -16.62 -2.51 10.09
C LEU A 62 -16.73 -0.99 10.37
N LYS A 63 -17.93 -0.47 10.63
CA LYS A 63 -18.16 0.92 11.05
C LYS A 63 -17.96 1.17 12.55
N VAL A 64 -18.04 0.13 13.39
CA VAL A 64 -18.04 0.27 14.85
C VAL A 64 -16.90 -0.49 15.54
N SER A 65 -16.21 -1.39 14.85
CA SER A 65 -15.07 -2.16 15.38
C SER A 65 -13.72 -1.64 14.88
N ASP A 66 -12.76 -1.47 15.80
CA ASP A 66 -11.33 -1.48 15.45
C ASP A 66 -10.92 -2.84 14.87
N LYS A 67 -9.88 -2.88 14.02
CA LYS A 67 -9.40 -4.10 13.35
C LYS A 67 -8.75 -5.15 14.29
N GLY A 68 -8.46 -4.76 15.53
CA GLY A 68 -7.89 -5.62 16.56
C GLY A 68 -6.43 -6.05 16.33
N ASP A 69 -5.88 -6.75 17.34
CA ASP A 69 -4.44 -7.02 17.46
C ASP A 69 -3.98 -8.37 16.87
N LEU A 70 -4.73 -8.95 15.94
CA LEU A 70 -4.48 -10.32 15.45
C LEU A 70 -3.75 -10.40 14.10
N ILE A 71 -4.35 -9.88 13.02
CA ILE A 71 -3.75 -9.96 11.67
C ILE A 71 -2.93 -8.70 11.37
N GLU A 72 -3.56 -7.52 11.41
CA GLU A 72 -2.94 -6.26 10.98
C GLU A 72 -1.75 -5.86 11.85
N SER A 73 -1.86 -5.98 13.18
CA SER A 73 -0.75 -5.60 14.07
C SER A 73 0.46 -6.53 14.00
N LYS A 74 0.26 -7.82 13.70
CA LYS A 74 1.32 -8.83 13.64
C LYS A 74 1.94 -9.01 12.26
N LEU A 75 1.17 -8.80 11.18
CA LEU A 75 1.59 -9.12 9.80
C LEU A 75 1.60 -7.92 8.85
N SER A 76 0.78 -6.89 9.07
CA SER A 76 0.75 -5.69 8.23
C SER A 76 1.67 -4.59 8.76
N LEU A 77 1.46 -4.14 10.01
CA LEU A 77 2.21 -3.02 10.60
C LEU A 77 3.74 -3.18 10.54
N PRO A 78 4.34 -4.37 10.76
CA PRO A 78 5.79 -4.54 10.63
C PRO A 78 6.31 -4.31 9.21
N ALA A 79 5.54 -4.65 8.17
CA ALA A 79 5.94 -4.52 6.76
C ALA A 79 5.93 -3.06 6.25
N TRP A 80 5.18 -2.18 6.92
CA TRP A 80 5.15 -0.75 6.63
C TRP A 80 6.36 0.01 7.18
N ARG A 81 7.06 -0.52 8.20
CA ARG A 81 8.21 0.16 8.84
C ARG A 81 9.24 0.66 7.82
N PRO A 82 9.84 1.83 8.05
CA PRO A 82 9.64 2.75 9.19
C PRO A 82 8.32 3.52 9.20
N VAL A 83 7.59 3.56 8.08
CA VAL A 83 6.28 4.23 7.93
C VAL A 83 5.18 3.56 8.76
N ILE A 84 4.24 4.37 9.25
CA ILE A 84 3.00 3.94 9.90
C ILE A 84 1.86 4.02 8.90
N SER A 85 1.18 2.90 8.64
CA SER A 85 -0.01 2.91 7.78
C SER A 85 -1.23 3.43 8.52
N LEU A 86 -1.74 4.59 8.07
CA LEU A 86 -3.04 5.20 8.38
C LEU A 86 -4.23 4.24 8.19
N GLU A 87 -4.06 3.13 7.47
CA GLU A 87 -5.11 2.12 7.28
C GLU A 87 -4.97 0.95 8.26
N SER A 88 -3.76 0.54 8.62
CA SER A 88 -3.53 -0.61 9.51
C SER A 88 -3.52 -0.22 10.99
N VAL A 89 -3.38 1.07 11.33
CA VAL A 89 -3.58 1.59 12.70
C VAL A 89 -5.06 1.77 13.03
N ASN A 90 -5.36 1.77 14.33
CA ASN A 90 -6.72 1.76 14.87
C ASN A 90 -6.89 2.80 16.01
N GLY A 91 -8.09 2.89 16.57
CA GLY A 91 -8.35 3.54 17.86
C GLY A 91 -7.99 5.02 17.92
N GLU A 92 -7.14 5.40 18.87
CA GLU A 92 -6.72 6.81 19.04
C GLU A 92 -5.66 7.24 18.01
N GLN A 93 -4.68 6.40 17.70
CA GLN A 93 -3.63 6.72 16.72
C GLN A 93 -4.22 6.96 15.33
N TRP A 94 -5.19 6.14 14.91
CA TRP A 94 -5.95 6.36 13.67
C TRP A 94 -6.67 7.72 13.68
N ARG A 95 -7.36 8.06 14.77
CA ARG A 95 -8.03 9.37 14.91
C ARG A 95 -7.05 10.53 14.81
N ARG A 96 -5.91 10.47 15.52
CA ARG A 96 -4.85 11.50 15.45
C ARG A 96 -4.32 11.67 14.03
N MET A 97 -3.84 10.59 13.41
CA MET A 97 -3.28 10.62 12.07
C MET A 97 -4.30 11.09 11.03
N LYS A 98 -5.57 10.65 11.12
CA LYS A 98 -6.64 11.12 10.24
C LYS A 98 -6.90 12.62 10.39
N THR A 99 -6.95 13.15 11.62
CA THR A 99 -7.09 14.59 11.87
C THR A 99 -5.91 15.40 11.32
N GLN A 100 -4.67 14.92 11.45
CA GLN A 100 -3.51 15.59 10.84
C GLN A 100 -3.54 15.48 9.30
N PHE A 101 -3.95 14.34 8.74
CA PHE A 101 -4.13 14.17 7.30
C PHE A 101 -5.15 15.15 6.72
N THR A 102 -6.29 15.38 7.39
CA THR A 102 -7.27 16.38 6.97
C THR A 102 -6.65 17.79 6.89
N LYS A 103 -5.84 18.18 7.89
CA LYS A 103 -5.12 19.47 7.84
C LYS A 103 -4.11 19.53 6.69
N LEU A 104 -3.38 18.44 6.44
CA LEU A 104 -2.48 18.34 5.29
C LEU A 104 -3.24 18.55 3.98
N THR A 105 -4.38 17.88 3.78
CA THR A 105 -5.20 18.07 2.57
C THR A 105 -5.77 19.48 2.39
N GLN A 106 -5.81 20.30 3.45
CA GLN A 106 -6.21 21.71 3.39
C GLN A 106 -5.07 22.65 2.95
N VAL A 107 -3.80 22.20 3.01
CA VAL A 107 -2.63 23.00 2.57
C VAL A 107 -1.94 22.45 1.32
N LEU A 108 -2.39 21.33 0.75
CA LEU A 108 -1.88 20.87 -0.55
C LEU A 108 -2.30 21.82 -1.68
N GLN A 109 -1.59 21.76 -2.81
CA GLN A 109 -2.02 22.47 -4.03
C GLN A 109 -3.44 22.02 -4.45
N PRO A 110 -4.20 22.84 -5.18
CA PRO A 110 -5.50 22.42 -5.72
C PRO A 110 -5.39 21.16 -6.57
N ILE A 111 -6.37 20.26 -6.48
CA ILE A 111 -6.42 19.03 -7.29
C ILE A 111 -6.46 19.36 -8.80
N SER A 112 -7.00 20.53 -9.19
CA SER A 112 -6.94 21.03 -10.56
C SER A 112 -5.50 21.15 -11.08
N GLU A 113 -4.52 21.52 -10.26
CA GLU A 113 -3.12 21.59 -10.70
C GLU A 113 -2.51 20.21 -10.92
N LEU A 114 -2.92 19.21 -10.14
CA LEU A 114 -2.55 17.81 -10.37
C LEU A 114 -3.16 17.28 -11.67
N THR A 115 -4.45 17.58 -11.92
CA THR A 115 -5.14 17.26 -13.17
C THR A 115 -4.45 17.94 -14.36
N ASN A 116 -4.17 19.25 -14.30
CA ASN A 116 -3.44 20.00 -15.32
C ASN A 116 -2.06 19.39 -15.61
N LEU A 117 -1.33 18.97 -14.56
CA LEU A 117 -0.02 18.33 -14.67
C LEU A 117 -0.12 17.00 -15.43
N PHE A 118 -1.06 16.12 -15.08
CA PHE A 118 -1.28 14.86 -15.79
C PHE A 118 -1.78 15.06 -17.23
N GLU A 119 -2.72 15.97 -17.46
CA GLU A 119 -3.29 16.21 -18.80
C GLU A 119 -2.34 16.87 -19.78
N THR A 120 -1.51 17.81 -19.30
CA THR A 120 -0.52 18.51 -20.14
C THR A 120 0.71 17.64 -20.29
N ARG A 121 1.36 17.28 -19.17
CA ARG A 121 2.65 16.59 -19.20
C ARG A 121 2.51 15.11 -19.56
N GLY A 122 1.38 14.47 -19.30
CA GLY A 122 1.14 13.09 -19.73
C GLY A 122 1.05 12.96 -21.26
N ARG A 123 0.35 13.88 -21.94
CA ARG A 123 0.31 13.91 -23.41
C ARG A 123 1.68 14.15 -24.04
N GLU A 124 2.52 14.97 -23.41
CA GLU A 124 3.90 15.17 -23.84
C GLU A 124 4.76 13.91 -23.60
N LEU A 125 4.72 13.34 -22.39
CA LEU A 125 5.63 12.25 -22.00
C LEU A 125 5.26 10.86 -22.53
N LEU A 126 4.04 10.65 -23.01
CA LEU A 126 3.65 9.45 -23.77
C LEU A 126 4.52 9.22 -25.02
N GLY A 127 5.20 10.26 -25.54
CA GLY A 127 6.16 10.15 -26.64
C GLY A 127 7.63 9.98 -26.24
N PHE A 128 7.96 9.96 -24.94
CA PHE A 128 9.36 10.06 -24.45
C PHE A 128 9.70 9.11 -23.27
N GLU A 129 8.91 8.07 -23.01
CA GLU A 129 9.16 7.04 -21.97
C GLU A 129 9.50 7.60 -20.55
N THR A 130 9.06 8.83 -20.25
CA THR A 130 9.49 9.57 -19.06
C THR A 130 8.41 9.55 -17.97
N VAL A 131 8.82 9.35 -16.72
CA VAL A 131 7.91 9.34 -15.56
C VAL A 131 7.36 10.75 -15.28
N ILE A 132 6.05 10.84 -15.02
CA ILE A 132 5.40 12.07 -14.52
C ILE A 132 5.71 12.21 -13.02
N ASP A 133 6.49 13.23 -12.67
CA ASP A 133 6.74 13.61 -11.28
C ASP A 133 5.50 14.28 -10.66
N ALA A 134 4.63 13.47 -10.05
CA ALA A 134 3.49 13.94 -9.26
C ALA A 134 3.91 14.51 -7.89
N LEU A 135 5.13 14.25 -7.41
CA LEU A 135 5.60 14.78 -6.13
C LEU A 135 5.96 16.27 -6.23
N LYS A 136 6.25 16.78 -7.44
CA LYS A 136 6.28 18.22 -7.73
C LYS A 136 5.03 18.98 -7.27
N TRP A 137 3.84 18.39 -7.32
CA TRP A 137 2.60 19.02 -6.85
C TRP A 137 2.51 19.08 -5.31
N VAL A 138 3.14 18.11 -4.61
CA VAL A 138 3.24 18.08 -3.14
C VAL A 138 4.27 19.10 -2.64
N PHE A 139 5.49 19.03 -3.19
CA PHE A 139 6.69 19.74 -2.68
C PHE A 139 7.05 21.02 -3.44
N GLU A 140 6.33 21.34 -4.53
CA GLU A 140 6.43 22.57 -5.33
C GLU A 140 7.77 22.79 -6.08
N ARG A 141 8.60 21.75 -6.19
CA ARG A 141 9.93 21.78 -6.80
C ARG A 141 10.16 20.67 -7.80
N LYS A 142 11.30 20.73 -8.51
CA LYS A 142 11.89 19.57 -9.20
C LYS A 142 12.90 18.90 -8.27
N PHE A 143 12.96 17.57 -8.29
CA PHE A 143 13.98 16.81 -7.56
C PHE A 143 15.24 16.58 -8.41
N ASP A 144 16.32 16.21 -7.75
CA ASP A 144 17.43 15.54 -8.41
C ASP A 144 16.99 14.16 -8.92
N SER A 145 17.42 13.80 -10.12
CA SER A 145 16.95 12.56 -10.78
C SER A 145 17.54 11.28 -10.17
N GLN A 146 18.73 11.34 -9.56
CA GLN A 146 19.33 10.18 -8.89
C GLN A 146 18.65 9.93 -7.54
N LYS A 147 18.41 10.99 -6.75
CA LYS A 147 17.62 10.91 -5.51
C LYS A 147 16.19 10.42 -5.77
N PHE A 148 15.52 10.96 -6.78
CA PHE A 148 14.17 10.52 -7.15
C PHE A 148 14.15 9.06 -7.63
N ALA A 149 15.18 8.58 -8.32
CA ALA A 149 15.31 7.17 -8.69
C ALA A 149 15.45 6.25 -7.46
N GLU A 150 16.19 6.66 -6.42
CA GLU A 150 16.26 5.91 -5.16
C GLU A 150 14.91 5.88 -4.42
N VAL A 151 14.17 7.00 -4.40
CA VAL A 151 12.80 7.05 -3.85
C VAL A 151 11.88 6.11 -4.62
N CYS A 152 11.92 6.10 -5.95
CA CYS A 152 11.16 5.15 -6.77
C CYS A 152 11.54 3.70 -6.45
N HIS A 153 12.84 3.39 -6.32
CA HIS A 153 13.33 2.06 -5.95
C HIS A 153 12.83 1.61 -4.57
N SER A 154 12.78 2.52 -3.59
CA SER A 154 12.28 2.22 -2.24
C SER A 154 10.83 1.69 -2.20
N THR A 155 9.99 2.12 -3.14
CA THR A 155 8.61 1.65 -3.24
C THR A 155 8.55 0.14 -3.51
N TRP A 156 9.55 -0.39 -4.21
CA TRP A 156 9.74 -1.81 -4.46
C TRP A 156 10.14 -2.56 -3.18
N GLU A 157 10.95 -1.95 -2.31
CA GLU A 157 11.27 -2.50 -0.99
C GLU A 157 10.04 -2.55 -0.06
N TRP A 158 9.15 -1.55 -0.12
CA TRP A 158 7.84 -1.66 0.53
C TRP A 158 6.96 -2.74 -0.11
N ARG A 159 6.91 -2.84 -1.45
CA ARG A 159 6.13 -3.87 -2.16
C ARG A 159 6.59 -5.30 -1.83
N LYS A 160 7.90 -5.54 -1.71
CA LYS A 160 8.47 -6.84 -1.35
C LYS A 160 7.91 -7.34 -0.01
N GLN A 161 7.90 -6.50 1.02
CA GLN A 161 7.36 -6.88 2.34
C GLN A 161 5.82 -6.86 2.41
N ILE A 162 5.17 -5.84 1.83
CA ILE A 162 3.71 -5.65 1.95
C ILE A 162 2.94 -6.64 1.06
N VAL A 163 3.31 -6.76 -0.22
CA VAL A 163 2.57 -7.55 -1.22
C VAL A 163 3.18 -8.93 -1.40
N LEU A 164 4.50 -9.02 -1.60
CA LEU A 164 5.16 -10.30 -1.92
C LEU A 164 5.53 -11.13 -0.67
N LYS A 165 5.41 -10.56 0.53
CA LYS A 165 5.79 -11.13 1.83
C LYS A 165 7.24 -11.64 1.90
N GLY A 166 8.13 -11.05 1.11
CA GLY A 166 9.57 -11.32 1.08
C GLY A 166 10.40 -10.32 1.90
N PHE A 167 11.72 -10.47 1.83
CA PHE A 167 12.69 -9.56 2.44
C PHE A 167 12.85 -8.27 1.62
N ALA A 168 13.29 -7.20 2.27
CA ALA A 168 13.51 -5.88 1.67
C ALA A 168 14.63 -5.14 2.40
N ASP A 169 15.28 -4.20 1.72
CA ASP A 169 16.30 -3.33 2.30
C ASP A 169 15.66 -2.29 3.23
N GLY A 170 16.04 -2.31 4.52
CA GLY A 170 15.59 -1.35 5.52
C GLY A 170 16.25 0.03 5.38
N GLY A 171 17.53 0.07 5.00
CA GLY A 171 18.28 1.31 4.85
C GLY A 171 17.82 2.15 3.65
N VAL A 172 17.41 1.50 2.55
CA VAL A 172 16.75 2.19 1.42
C VAL A 172 15.46 2.89 1.87
N LYS A 173 14.66 2.24 2.73
CA LYS A 173 13.43 2.82 3.28
C LYS A 173 13.72 3.95 4.26
N GLU A 174 14.75 3.81 5.10
CA GLU A 174 15.17 4.84 6.06
C GLU A 174 15.68 6.09 5.35
N ARG A 175 16.57 5.96 4.34
CA ARG A 175 17.00 7.09 3.50
C ARG A 175 15.84 7.77 2.76
N THR A 176 14.79 7.03 2.42
CA THR A 176 13.57 7.62 1.82
C THR A 176 12.75 8.43 2.83
N VAL A 177 12.75 8.06 4.12
CA VAL A 177 12.20 8.92 5.19
C VAL A 177 13.05 10.17 5.36
N GLU A 178 14.37 10.03 5.47
CA GLU A 178 15.30 11.17 5.60
C GLU A 178 15.13 12.17 4.45
N TRP A 179 15.10 11.66 3.21
CA TRP A 179 14.78 12.44 2.02
C TRP A 179 13.43 13.13 2.15
N CYS A 180 12.35 12.42 2.44
CA CYS A 180 11.01 13.01 2.51
C CYS A 180 10.92 14.11 3.59
N VAL A 181 11.58 13.94 4.74
CA VAL A 181 11.61 14.94 5.82
C VAL A 181 12.43 16.17 5.40
N GLU A 182 13.52 15.99 4.66
CA GLU A 182 14.29 17.12 4.10
C GLU A 182 13.51 17.85 3.01
N GLU A 183 12.85 17.13 2.09
CA GLU A 183 11.97 17.75 1.09
C GLU A 183 10.83 18.51 1.77
N ILE A 184 10.24 18.02 2.87
CA ILE A 184 9.25 18.78 3.64
C ILE A 184 9.86 20.09 4.17
N ARG A 185 11.07 20.07 4.75
CA ARG A 185 11.71 21.27 5.36
C ARG A 185 11.86 22.43 4.39
N CYS A 186 12.24 22.19 3.14
CA CYS A 186 12.40 23.26 2.15
C CYS A 186 11.09 23.66 1.43
N THR A 187 9.93 23.11 1.80
CA THR A 187 8.60 23.55 1.33
C THR A 187 7.88 24.22 2.50
N PRO A 188 7.96 25.56 2.65
CA PRO A 188 7.53 26.27 3.86
C PRO A 188 6.08 25.94 4.26
N ARG A 189 5.16 25.94 3.30
CA ARG A 189 3.74 25.58 3.49
C ARG A 189 3.51 24.20 4.12
N LEU A 190 4.38 23.22 3.85
CA LEU A 190 4.33 21.92 4.52
C LEU A 190 5.02 21.99 5.88
N TYR A 191 6.22 22.55 5.95
CA TYR A 191 6.98 22.62 7.20
C TYR A 191 6.25 23.40 8.30
N GLU A 192 5.65 24.55 7.99
CA GLU A 192 4.88 25.39 8.92
C GLU A 192 3.69 24.66 9.57
N LEU A 193 3.12 23.64 8.91
CA LEU A 193 1.94 22.94 9.40
C LEU A 193 2.20 22.15 10.70
N PHE A 194 3.37 21.52 10.83
CA PHE A 194 3.73 20.64 11.95
C PHE A 194 5.15 20.85 12.51
N GLY A 195 5.99 21.65 11.83
CA GLY A 195 7.37 21.97 12.23
C GLY A 195 8.26 20.75 12.39
N ALA A 196 9.04 20.71 13.47
CA ALA A 196 9.95 19.61 13.78
C ALA A 196 9.26 18.24 13.87
N LYS A 197 7.95 18.19 14.11
CA LYS A 197 7.17 16.95 14.18
C LYS A 197 7.15 16.14 12.90
N TRP A 198 7.49 16.73 11.75
CA TRP A 198 7.63 15.98 10.51
C TRP A 198 8.67 14.84 10.58
N ALA A 199 9.62 14.88 11.53
CA ALA A 199 10.52 13.76 11.81
C ALA A 199 9.87 12.59 12.60
N GLU A 200 8.67 12.77 13.15
CA GLU A 200 7.93 11.73 13.88
C GLU A 200 7.20 10.77 12.91
N PRO A 201 7.15 9.45 13.18
CA PRO A 201 6.51 8.47 12.28
C PRO A 201 5.03 8.70 11.97
N GLU A 202 4.24 9.28 12.88
CA GLU A 202 2.83 9.61 12.59
C GLU A 202 2.69 10.72 11.53
N TYR A 203 3.73 11.52 11.29
CA TYR A 203 3.68 12.73 10.45
C TYR A 203 4.28 12.51 9.07
N TYR A 204 5.52 12.01 8.91
CA TYR A 204 6.07 11.75 7.57
C TYR A 204 5.25 10.71 6.79
N SER A 205 4.57 9.80 7.50
CA SER A 205 3.67 8.81 6.90
C SER A 205 2.47 9.44 6.19
N LEU A 206 2.04 10.64 6.60
CA LEU A 206 0.95 11.40 5.95
C LEU A 206 1.31 11.83 4.52
N ILE A 207 2.60 11.83 4.16
CA ILE A 207 3.11 12.07 2.81
C ILE A 207 3.50 10.74 2.15
N LEU A 208 4.37 9.96 2.81
CA LEU A 208 4.98 8.75 2.25
C LEU A 208 3.95 7.67 1.89
N GLN A 209 2.97 7.40 2.75
CA GLN A 209 1.96 6.38 2.46
C GLN A 209 1.08 6.78 1.27
N PRO A 210 0.33 7.90 1.27
CA PRO A 210 -0.63 8.18 0.22
C PRO A 210 -0.01 8.57 -1.13
N PHE A 211 1.09 9.33 -1.16
CA PHE A 211 1.62 9.89 -2.41
C PHE A 211 2.77 9.10 -3.03
N ILE A 212 3.47 8.24 -2.27
CA ILE A 212 4.68 7.55 -2.73
C ILE A 212 4.51 6.03 -2.70
N ILE A 213 4.26 5.44 -1.52
CA ILE A 213 4.22 3.99 -1.35
C ILE A 213 2.95 3.39 -1.94
N SER A 214 1.79 3.98 -1.65
CA SER A 214 0.48 3.43 -2.03
C SER A 214 0.25 3.28 -3.53
N PRO A 215 0.56 4.29 -4.38
CA PRO A 215 0.40 4.15 -5.83
C PRO A 215 1.23 2.99 -6.40
N ALA A 216 2.47 2.82 -5.93
CA ALA A 216 3.39 1.81 -6.42
C ALA A 216 3.09 0.38 -5.94
N ILE A 217 2.58 0.19 -4.72
CA ILE A 217 2.13 -1.15 -4.27
C ILE A 217 0.82 -1.58 -4.97
N ASN A 218 -0.09 -0.64 -5.25
CA ASN A 218 -1.38 -0.91 -5.88
C ASN A 218 -1.32 -0.99 -7.43
N LEU A 219 -0.14 -0.85 -8.04
CA LEU A 219 0.10 -0.85 -9.49
C LEU A 219 -0.52 -2.06 -10.24
N THR A 220 -0.72 -3.19 -9.58
CA THR A 220 -1.35 -4.38 -10.21
C THR A 220 -2.86 -4.22 -10.34
N ASP A 221 -3.54 -3.75 -9.29
CA ASP A 221 -4.99 -3.48 -9.32
C ASP A 221 -5.27 -2.36 -10.35
N VAL A 222 -4.38 -1.36 -10.39
CA VAL A 222 -4.31 -0.31 -11.40
C VAL A 222 -4.21 -0.86 -12.83
N THR A 223 -3.34 -1.86 -13.06
CA THR A 223 -3.15 -2.44 -14.40
C THR A 223 -4.33 -3.32 -14.82
N VAL A 224 -4.96 -4.02 -13.88
CA VAL A 224 -6.21 -4.78 -14.14
C VAL A 224 -7.31 -3.84 -14.60
N VAL A 225 -7.46 -2.68 -13.95
CA VAL A 225 -8.38 -1.61 -14.32
C VAL A 225 -8.16 -1.09 -15.74
N ILE A 226 -6.91 -0.74 -16.11
CA ILE A 226 -6.59 -0.38 -17.50
C ILE A 226 -7.08 -1.46 -18.45
N LYS A 227 -6.80 -2.73 -18.11
CA LYS A 227 -7.02 -3.84 -19.02
C LYS A 227 -8.51 -4.10 -19.21
N GLU A 228 -9.31 -4.04 -18.15
CA GLU A 228 -10.77 -4.13 -18.23
C GLU A 228 -11.35 -2.95 -19.03
N TRP A 229 -10.89 -1.73 -18.78
CA TRP A 229 -11.32 -0.53 -19.53
C TRP A 229 -10.98 -0.64 -21.03
N VAL A 230 -9.72 -0.94 -21.38
CA VAL A 230 -9.25 -1.14 -22.78
C VAL A 230 -9.99 -2.28 -23.49
N ASN A 231 -10.50 -3.29 -22.77
CA ASN A 231 -11.29 -4.37 -23.36
C ASN A 231 -12.75 -3.98 -23.65
N VAL A 232 -13.30 -2.94 -23.01
CA VAL A 232 -14.70 -2.49 -23.22
C VAL A 232 -14.80 -1.17 -23.98
N THR A 233 -13.77 -0.34 -23.95
CA THR A 233 -13.69 0.93 -24.68
C THR A 233 -13.31 0.70 -26.15
N PRO A 234 -14.05 1.24 -27.13
CA PRO A 234 -13.68 1.16 -28.53
C PRO A 234 -12.32 1.83 -28.80
N ALA A 235 -11.48 1.20 -29.62
CA ALA A 235 -10.14 1.72 -29.97
C ALA A 235 -10.12 3.08 -30.71
N THR A 236 -11.29 3.62 -31.06
CA THR A 236 -11.50 4.96 -31.64
C THR A 236 -11.83 6.03 -30.60
N GLU A 237 -12.05 5.67 -29.34
CA GLU A 237 -12.39 6.62 -28.27
C GLU A 237 -11.13 7.34 -27.78
N LEU A 238 -11.09 8.66 -27.95
CA LEU A 238 -9.96 9.48 -27.52
C LEU A 238 -9.87 9.52 -26.00
N ILE A 239 -8.67 9.32 -25.44
CA ILE A 239 -8.40 9.52 -24.02
C ILE A 239 -8.66 11.00 -23.66
N THR A 240 -9.78 11.25 -22.99
CA THR A 240 -10.19 12.60 -22.62
C THR A 240 -9.55 13.06 -21.30
N PRO A 241 -9.47 14.39 -21.08
CA PRO A 241 -9.34 15.00 -19.76
C PRO A 241 -10.11 14.27 -18.65
N GLU A 242 -11.40 13.99 -18.89
CA GLU A 242 -12.26 13.40 -17.87
C GLU A 242 -11.95 11.91 -17.60
N ILE A 243 -11.45 11.15 -18.58
CA ILE A 243 -10.93 9.79 -18.39
C ILE A 243 -9.64 9.82 -17.54
N ILE A 244 -8.70 10.73 -17.86
CA ILE A 244 -7.48 10.94 -17.07
C ILE A 244 -7.83 11.37 -15.64
N ARG A 245 -8.84 12.24 -15.49
CA ARG A 245 -9.35 12.69 -14.21
C ARG A 245 -9.99 11.56 -13.40
N GLN A 246 -10.85 10.74 -14.00
CA GLN A 246 -11.43 9.57 -13.33
C GLN A 246 -10.32 8.63 -12.85
N CYS A 247 -9.34 8.34 -13.69
CA CYS A 247 -8.16 7.55 -13.34
C CYS A 247 -7.47 8.11 -12.08
N VAL A 248 -7.00 9.36 -12.12
CA VAL A 248 -6.25 10.01 -11.04
C VAL A 248 -7.10 10.22 -9.78
N CYS A 249 -8.35 10.67 -9.91
CA CYS A 249 -9.23 10.92 -8.76
C CYS A 249 -9.62 9.63 -8.04
N THR A 250 -9.78 8.51 -8.74
CA THR A 250 -10.14 7.25 -8.07
C THR A 250 -8.96 6.69 -7.26
N VAL A 251 -7.69 6.90 -7.70
CA VAL A 251 -6.50 6.65 -6.84
C VAL A 251 -6.54 7.44 -5.54
N VAL A 252 -6.85 8.74 -5.62
CA VAL A 252 -6.76 9.67 -4.48
C VAL A 252 -7.94 9.55 -3.52
N LEU A 253 -9.15 9.27 -4.01
CA LEU A 253 -10.38 9.30 -3.21
C LEU A 253 -10.74 7.97 -2.53
N ILE A 254 -10.30 6.81 -3.05
CA ILE A 254 -10.66 5.46 -2.54
C ILE A 254 -10.41 5.24 -1.04
N ARG A 255 -9.49 5.98 -0.42
CA ARG A 255 -9.15 5.85 1.01
C ARG A 255 -9.73 6.94 1.91
N SER A 256 -10.45 7.91 1.34
CA SER A 256 -11.20 8.91 2.10
C SER A 256 -12.50 8.34 2.66
N GLN A 257 -13.17 7.48 1.88
CA GLN A 257 -14.42 6.81 2.21
C GLN A 257 -14.32 5.30 1.92
N SER A 258 -15.07 4.48 2.66
CA SER A 258 -14.88 3.02 2.69
C SER A 258 -15.39 2.29 1.44
N LEU A 259 -14.63 1.26 1.01
CA LEU A 259 -15.12 0.08 0.26
C LEU A 259 -15.72 0.32 -1.15
N SER A 260 -14.88 0.67 -2.14
CA SER A 260 -14.85 -0.04 -3.45
C SER A 260 -13.87 0.57 -4.48
N GLY A 261 -12.98 -0.27 -5.02
CA GLY A 261 -12.56 -0.35 -6.44
C GLY A 261 -12.01 0.86 -7.23
N ILE A 262 -10.89 0.59 -7.94
CA ILE A 262 -10.48 1.17 -9.26
C ILE A 262 -9.47 2.37 -9.26
N ALA A 263 -8.41 2.33 -10.09
CA ALA A 263 -7.23 3.22 -9.93
C ALA A 263 -6.31 3.31 -11.19
N LEU A 264 -5.66 4.47 -11.47
CA LEU A 264 -4.57 4.71 -12.48
C LEU A 264 -3.98 6.16 -12.31
N LEU A 265 -2.72 6.58 -12.58
CA LEU A 265 -1.55 6.11 -13.35
C LEU A 265 -0.22 6.51 -12.67
N ALA A 266 0.76 5.59 -12.57
CA ALA A 266 2.22 5.86 -12.58
C ALA A 266 2.99 4.52 -12.73
N MET A 267 4.26 4.56 -13.16
CA MET A 267 5.16 3.38 -13.25
C MET A 267 4.69 2.24 -14.18
N LEU A 268 4.45 2.55 -15.46
CA LEU A 268 4.58 1.55 -16.53
C LEU A 268 5.99 1.65 -17.14
N ASN A 269 6.91 0.86 -16.57
CA ASN A 269 8.10 0.27 -17.19
C ASN A 269 8.62 -0.82 -16.23
#